data_AF-A7SNA5-F1
#
_entry.id   AF-A7SNA5-F1
#
_cell.length_a   1.000
_cell.length_b   1.000
_cell.length_c   1.000
_cell.angle_alpha   90.00
_cell.angle_beta   90.00
_cell.angle_gamma   90.00
#
_symmetry.space_group_name_H-M   'P 1'
#
loop_
_entity.id
_entity.type
_entity.pdbx_description
1 polymer ?
#
loop_
_entity_poly.entity_id
_entity_poly.type
_entity_poly.pdbx_seq_one_letter_code
_entity_poly.pdbx_strand_id
1 'polypeptide(L)'
;MALARFWRLLTRIKPINNDTSDSPLKRCLNVFDLTSLGVGATVGAGLYVVTGQIARDVAGPAVVLSFFIAAVAAFLAGICY
;
A
#
# COMPACT_ATOMS: atom_id res chain seq x y z
N MET A 1 2.83 -38.63 0.35
CA MET A 1 3.31 -37.96 1.59
C MET A 1 3.66 -36.48 1.43
N ALA A 2 4.15 -36.01 0.27
CA ALA A 2 4.48 -34.58 0.06
C ALA A 2 3.24 -33.64 0.03
N LEU A 3 2.15 -34.09 -0.58
CA LEU A 3 0.93 -33.30 -0.73
C LEU A 3 0.28 -32.92 0.62
N ALA A 4 0.28 -33.85 1.59
CA ALA A 4 -0.25 -33.60 2.93
C ALA A 4 0.60 -32.60 3.74
N ARG A 5 1.93 -32.56 3.53
CA ARG A 5 2.80 -31.53 4.15
C ARG A 5 2.54 -30.16 3.55
N PHE A 6 2.39 -30.07 2.23
CA PHE A 6 2.11 -28.81 1.54
C PHE A 6 0.75 -28.22 1.98
N TRP A 7 -0.26 -29.06 2.11
CA TRP A 7 -1.59 -28.66 2.59
C TRP A 7 -1.58 -28.18 4.05
N ARG A 8 -0.70 -28.76 4.88
CA ARG A 8 -0.52 -28.36 6.28
C ARG A 8 0.32 -27.09 6.45
N LEU A 9 1.15 -26.74 5.46
CA LEU A 9 1.86 -25.46 5.40
C LEU A 9 0.92 -24.31 5.01
N LEU A 10 -0.03 -24.56 4.09
CA LEU A 10 -1.02 -23.56 3.68
C LEU A 10 -2.06 -23.28 4.78
N THR A 11 -2.39 -24.26 5.61
CA THR A 11 -3.37 -24.11 6.71
C THR A 11 -2.73 -23.69 8.03
N ARG A 12 -1.43 -23.38 8.06
CA ARG A 12 -0.77 -22.87 9.26
C ARG A 12 -1.15 -21.41 9.51
N ILE A 13 -2.36 -21.20 9.99
CA ILE A 13 -2.83 -19.94 10.55
C ILE A 13 -1.96 -19.67 11.78
N LYS A 14 -1.19 -18.59 11.75
CA LYS A 14 -0.39 -18.15 12.89
C LYS A 14 -1.38 -17.78 14.00
N PRO A 15 -1.37 -18.46 15.16
CA PRO A 15 -2.22 -18.05 16.27
C PRO A 15 -1.86 -16.62 16.64
N ILE A 16 -2.86 -15.74 16.66
CA ILE A 16 -2.72 -14.37 17.15
C ILE A 16 -2.61 -14.50 18.66
N ASN A 17 -1.38 -14.64 19.18
CA ASN A 17 -1.15 -14.58 20.61
C ASN A 17 -1.47 -13.15 21.05
N ASN A 18 -2.39 -13.00 21.99
CA ASN A 18 -2.81 -11.71 22.54
C ASN A 18 -1.77 -11.19 23.55
N ASP A 19 -0.48 -11.38 23.27
CA ASP A 19 0.60 -10.86 24.08
C ASP A 19 0.87 -9.44 23.59
N THR A 20 0.11 -8.51 24.13
CA THR A 20 0.13 -7.08 23.77
C THR A 20 1.46 -6.39 24.17
N SER A 21 2.55 -7.14 24.42
CA SER A 21 3.79 -6.60 25.00
C SER A 21 5.11 -7.33 24.67
N ASP A 22 5.16 -8.40 23.86
CA ASP A 22 6.44 -9.09 23.54
C ASP A 22 6.71 -9.24 22.02
N SER A 23 6.58 -8.15 21.28
CA SER A 23 7.21 -8.07 19.96
C SER A 23 8.69 -7.71 20.15
N PRO A 24 9.65 -8.49 19.64
CA PRO A 24 11.08 -8.16 19.72
C PRO A 24 11.45 -6.91 18.88
N LEU A 25 10.50 -6.37 18.11
CA LEU A 25 10.69 -5.14 17.36
C LEU A 25 10.42 -3.94 18.24
N LYS A 26 11.46 -3.13 18.44
CA LYS A 26 11.36 -1.83 19.08
C LYS A 26 10.38 -0.96 18.27
N ARG A 27 9.37 -0.41 18.94
CA ARG A 27 8.36 0.48 18.35
C ARG A 27 9.01 1.85 18.08
N CYS A 28 9.78 1.92 17.00
CA CYS A 28 10.58 3.09 16.61
C CYS A 28 9.89 3.98 15.58
N LEU A 29 8.81 3.51 14.96
CA LEU A 29 8.12 4.22 13.91
C LEU A 29 7.22 5.30 14.50
N ASN A 30 7.63 6.56 14.31
CA ASN A 30 6.81 7.71 14.62
C ASN A 30 5.77 7.95 13.51
N VAL A 31 4.80 8.81 13.75
CA VAL A 31 3.76 9.18 12.76
C VAL A 31 4.40 9.64 11.45
N PHE A 32 5.47 10.42 11.53
CA PHE A 32 6.20 10.91 10.36
C PHE A 32 6.89 9.78 9.58
N ASP A 33 7.44 8.79 10.27
CA ASP A 33 8.07 7.61 9.65
C ASP A 33 7.00 6.76 8.94
N LEU A 34 5.81 6.63 9.55
CA LEU A 34 4.67 5.90 8.97
C LEU A 34 4.15 6.62 7.72
N THR A 35 3.98 7.94 7.79
CA THR A 35 3.52 8.74 6.63
C THR A 35 4.53 8.69 5.49
N SER A 36 5.83 8.84 5.78
CA SER A 36 6.87 8.76 4.75
C SER A 36 6.97 7.36 4.14
N LEU A 37 6.82 6.29 4.92
CA LEU A 37 6.70 4.92 4.39
C LEU A 37 5.49 4.79 3.46
N GLY A 38 4.33 5.32 3.85
CA GLY A 38 3.12 5.29 3.01
C GLY A 38 3.30 6.04 1.69
N VAL A 39 3.87 7.25 1.73
CA VAL A 39 4.15 8.04 0.51
C VAL A 39 5.16 7.32 -0.38
N GLY A 40 6.25 6.81 0.19
CA GLY A 40 7.27 6.07 -0.55
C GLY A 40 6.77 4.77 -1.17
N ALA A 41 5.84 4.07 -0.49
CA ALA A 41 5.21 2.87 -1.02
C ALA A 41 4.25 3.16 -2.19
N THR A 42 3.66 4.35 -2.22
CA THR A 42 2.66 4.75 -3.23
C THR A 42 3.30 5.40 -4.46
N VAL A 43 4.35 6.21 -4.26
CA VAL A 43 5.07 6.92 -5.33
C VAL A 43 6.15 6.01 -5.91
N GLY A 44 5.74 5.10 -6.79
CA GLY A 44 6.64 4.19 -7.51
C GLY A 44 7.00 4.65 -8.93
N ALA A 45 7.88 3.89 -9.60
CA ALA A 45 8.25 4.12 -11.01
C ALA A 45 7.03 4.17 -11.95
N GLY A 46 5.96 3.44 -11.62
CA GLY A 46 4.70 3.43 -12.36
C GLY A 46 4.04 4.79 -12.45
N LEU A 47 4.08 5.61 -11.39
CA LEU A 47 3.49 6.96 -11.42
C LEU A 47 4.21 7.84 -12.44
N TYR A 48 5.54 7.84 -12.47
CA TYR A 48 6.31 8.69 -13.37
C TYR A 48 6.10 8.35 -14.85
N VAL A 49 6.01 7.06 -15.19
CA VAL A 49 5.83 6.62 -16.59
C VAL A 49 4.37 6.77 -17.03
N VAL A 50 3.43 6.24 -16.24
CA VAL A 50 2.01 6.20 -16.61
C VAL A 50 1.41 7.60 -16.67
N THR A 51 1.83 8.53 -15.80
CA THR A 51 1.37 9.93 -15.84
C THR A 51 1.75 10.61 -17.16
N GLY A 52 2.97 10.36 -17.66
CA GLY A 52 3.42 10.91 -18.94
C GLY A 52 2.65 10.33 -20.13
N GLN A 53 2.34 9.04 -20.10
CA GLN A 53 1.52 8.39 -21.14
C GLN A 53 0.09 8.94 -21.13
N ILE A 54 -0.54 9.06 -19.96
CA ILE A 54 -1.90 9.63 -19.82
C ILE A 54 -1.91 11.09 -20.28
N ALA A 55 -0.89 11.87 -19.93
CA ALA A 55 -0.79 13.26 -20.36
C ALA A 55 -0.66 13.38 -21.89
N ARG A 56 0.08 12.49 -22.54
CA ARG A 56 0.29 12.52 -23.99
C ARG A 56 -0.91 12.00 -24.78
N ASP A 57 -1.45 10.85 -24.37
CA ASP A 57 -2.35 10.06 -25.21
C ASP A 57 -3.83 10.18 -24.83
N VAL A 58 -4.14 10.68 -23.63
CA VAL A 58 -5.52 10.71 -23.10
C VAL A 58 -5.99 12.11 -22.72
N ALA A 59 -5.33 12.75 -21.74
CA ALA A 59 -5.87 13.94 -21.08
C ALA A 59 -5.23 15.26 -21.57
N GLY A 60 -4.04 15.23 -22.17
CA GLY A 60 -3.35 16.46 -22.58
C GLY A 60 -3.08 17.38 -21.40
N PRO A 61 -3.23 18.71 -21.55
CA PRO A 61 -3.03 19.68 -20.44
C PRO A 61 -4.06 19.51 -19.30
N ALA A 62 -5.17 18.81 -19.52
CA ALA A 62 -6.19 18.55 -18.51
C ALA A 62 -5.84 17.40 -17.54
N VAL A 63 -4.67 16.76 -17.69
CA VAL A 63 -4.22 15.66 -16.82
C VAL A 63 -4.23 16.02 -15.33
N VAL A 64 -3.94 17.28 -15.00
CA VAL A 64 -4.00 17.80 -13.62
C VAL A 64 -5.39 17.65 -13.03
N LEU A 65 -6.44 17.89 -13.82
CA LEU A 65 -7.83 17.76 -13.38
C LEU A 65 -8.20 16.28 -13.11
N SER A 66 -7.76 15.37 -13.98
CA SER A 66 -7.97 13.93 -13.80
C SER A 66 -7.28 13.41 -12.54
N PHE A 67 -6.03 13.81 -12.29
CA PHE A 67 -5.32 13.42 -11.06
C PHE A 67 -5.95 14.03 -9.80
N PHE A 68 -6.50 15.24 -9.89
CA PHE A 68 -7.21 15.85 -8.77
C PHE A 68 -8.43 15.02 -8.35
N ILE A 69 -9.25 14.59 -9.30
CA ILE A 69 -10.42 13.75 -9.03
C ILE A 69 -9.99 12.39 -8.45
N ALA A 70 -8.95 11.79 -9.01
CA ALA A 70 -8.39 10.53 -8.50
C ALA A 70 -7.86 10.67 -7.06
N ALA A 71 -7.20 11.80 -6.75
CA ALA A 71 -6.70 12.08 -5.40
C ALA A 71 -7.84 12.21 -4.39
N VAL A 72 -8.95 12.88 -4.75
CA VAL A 72 -10.14 12.96 -3.88
C VAL A 72 -10.71 11.56 -3.61
N ALA A 73 -10.86 10.72 -4.64
CA ALA A 73 -11.34 9.35 -4.47
C ALA A 73 -10.42 8.51 -3.57
N ALA A 74 -9.10 8.62 -3.75
CA ALA A 74 -8.11 7.94 -2.91
C ALA A 74 -8.15 8.45 -1.46
N PHE A 75 -8.37 9.74 -1.24
CA PHE A 75 -8.49 10.33 0.10
C PHE A 75 -9.72 9.79 0.84
N LEU A 76 -10.87 9.70 0.16
CA LEU A 76 -12.08 9.09 0.73
C LEU A 76 -11.84 7.62 1.09
N ALA A 77 -11.17 6.87 0.21
CA ALA A 77 -10.79 5.48 0.49
C ALA A 77 -9.86 5.38 1.70
N GLY A 78 -8.90 6.31 1.84
CA GLY A 78 -7.99 6.37 2.97
C GLY A 78 -8.69 6.67 4.30
N ILE A 79 -9.74 7.49 4.30
CA ILE A 79 -10.57 7.73 5.51
C ILE A 79 -11.35 6.47 5.93
N CYS A 80 -11.68 5.60 4.98
CA CYS A 80 -12.40 4.36 5.26
C CYS A 80 -11.49 3.22 5.77
N TYR A 81 -10.17 3.40 5.73
CA TYR A 81 -9.17 2.38 6.08
C TYR A 81 -8.68 2.55 7.52
#